data_AF-A0A7G2M183-F1
#
_entry.id   AF-A0A7G2M183-F1
#
_cell.length_a   1.000
_cell.length_b   1.000
_cell.length_c   1.000
_cell.angle_alpha   90.00
_cell.angle_beta   90.00
_cell.angle_gamma   90.00
#
_symmetry.space_group_name_H-M   'P 1'
#
loop_
_entity.id
_entity.type
_entity.pdbx_description
1 polymer ?
#
loop_
_entity_poly.entity_id
_entity_poly.type
_entity_poly.pdbx_seq_one_letter_code
_entity_poly.pdbx_strand_id
1 'polypeptide(L)'
;PPANDDDHWDIIEGQGSLFHVSYSGVTMALIHGGQPDALILCHEPTRTHMRGLPEYSLPSMEAVRDVALTLAQVANPDCKVVGISVNTYHMSEAEADAYLAEVEERLGLPAVDPFRQGAARLADALTAL
;
A
#
# COMPACT_ATOMS: atom_id res chain seq x y z
N PRO A 1 -25.73 -11.64 -3.42
CA PRO A 1 -25.06 -12.43 -2.36
C PRO A 1 -25.78 -12.22 -1.02
N PRO A 2 -25.70 -13.16 -0.06
CA PRO A 2 -26.06 -12.84 1.32
C PRO A 2 -25.20 -11.67 1.83
N ALA A 3 -25.69 -10.94 2.83
CA ALA A 3 -24.90 -9.91 3.49
C ALA A 3 -23.73 -10.56 4.25
N ASN A 4 -22.59 -9.87 4.31
CA ASN A 4 -21.47 -10.26 5.14
C ASN A 4 -21.83 -10.07 6.63
N ASP A 5 -21.16 -10.82 7.51
CA ASP A 5 -21.26 -10.63 8.95
C ASP A 5 -20.59 -9.30 9.37
N ASP A 6 -20.99 -8.74 10.51
CA ASP A 6 -20.52 -7.42 10.97
C ASP A 6 -19.00 -7.38 11.27
N ASP A 7 -18.38 -8.53 11.56
CA ASP A 7 -16.93 -8.68 11.81
C ASP A 7 -16.16 -9.24 10.60
N HIS A 8 -16.80 -9.32 9.44
CA HIS A 8 -16.20 -9.83 8.21
C HIS A 8 -15.19 -8.84 7.61
N TRP A 9 -14.06 -9.37 7.14
CA TRP A 9 -13.05 -8.61 6.39
C TRP A 9 -12.87 -9.19 5.00
N ASP A 10 -12.97 -8.32 3.99
CA ASP A 10 -12.55 -8.64 2.62
C ASP A 10 -11.14 -8.09 2.37
N ILE A 11 -10.17 -8.99 2.24
CA ILE A 11 -8.78 -8.63 1.90
C ILE A 11 -8.59 -8.83 0.40
N ILE A 12 -8.50 -7.72 -0.33
CA ILE A 12 -8.33 -7.72 -1.79
C ILE A 12 -6.83 -7.66 -2.12
N GLU A 13 -6.32 -8.67 -2.82
CA GLU A 13 -4.93 -8.66 -3.30
C GLU A 13 -4.75 -7.57 -4.37
N GLY A 14 -3.85 -6.62 -4.11
CA GLY A 14 -3.52 -5.55 -5.05
C GLY A 14 -2.82 -6.08 -6.31
N GLN A 15 -3.13 -5.49 -7.47
CA GLN A 15 -2.52 -5.85 -8.75
C GLN A 15 -1.95 -4.62 -9.44
N GLY A 16 -0.69 -4.68 -9.85
CA GLY A 16 -0.03 -3.60 -10.60
C GLY A 16 0.29 -2.36 -9.77
N SER A 17 0.30 -1.21 -10.43
CA SER A 17 0.43 0.11 -9.81
C SER A 17 -0.23 1.15 -10.70
N LEU A 18 -0.86 2.17 -10.11
CA LEU A 18 -1.46 3.30 -10.81
C LEU A 18 -0.45 4.07 -11.70
N PHE A 19 0.83 3.97 -11.37
CA PHE A 19 1.91 4.60 -12.15
C PHE A 19 2.49 3.69 -13.23
N HIS A 20 2.14 2.40 -13.24
CA HIS A 20 2.61 1.48 -14.25
C HIS A 20 1.75 1.57 -15.53
N VAL A 21 2.30 2.11 -16.61
CA VAL A 21 1.57 2.39 -17.87
C VAL A 21 0.75 1.19 -18.38
N SER A 22 1.29 -0.03 -18.30
CA SER A 22 0.59 -1.25 -18.74
C SER A 22 -0.40 -1.85 -17.75
N TYR A 23 -0.36 -1.47 -16.46
CA TYR A 23 -1.11 -2.14 -15.39
C TYR A 23 -1.98 -1.21 -14.54
N SER A 24 -1.89 0.11 -14.75
CA SER A 24 -2.65 1.11 -14.00
C SER A 24 -4.15 0.91 -14.07
N GLY A 25 -4.67 0.48 -15.22
CA GLY A 25 -6.08 0.16 -15.41
C GLY A 25 -6.58 -0.97 -14.50
N VAL A 26 -5.73 -1.95 -14.19
CA VAL A 26 -6.08 -3.06 -13.29
C VAL A 26 -6.20 -2.55 -11.84
N THR A 27 -5.22 -1.76 -11.40
CA THR A 27 -5.25 -1.17 -10.04
C THR A 27 -6.47 -0.26 -9.86
N MET A 28 -6.80 0.57 -10.86
CA MET A 28 -7.98 1.42 -10.84
C MET A 28 -9.28 0.61 -10.72
N ALA A 29 -9.41 -0.46 -11.51
CA ALA A 29 -10.59 -1.32 -11.48
C ALA A 29 -10.78 -1.98 -10.11
N LEU A 30 -9.67 -2.40 -9.45
CA LEU A 30 -9.73 -2.96 -8.10
C LEU A 30 -10.15 -1.92 -7.06
N ILE A 31 -9.62 -0.70 -7.12
CA ILE A 31 -9.97 0.37 -6.17
C ILE A 31 -11.46 0.71 -6.26
N HIS A 32 -11.98 0.97 -7.47
CA HIS A 32 -13.38 1.33 -7.63
C HIS A 32 -14.33 0.15 -7.44
N GLY A 33 -13.93 -1.05 -7.86
CA GLY A 33 -14.73 -2.25 -7.69
C GLY A 33 -14.79 -2.72 -6.23
N GLY A 34 -13.70 -2.55 -5.48
CA GLY A 34 -13.58 -2.95 -4.09
C GLY A 34 -14.12 -1.93 -3.09
N GLN A 35 -14.19 -0.64 -3.46
CA GLN A 35 -14.66 0.45 -2.58
C GLN A 35 -14.05 0.42 -1.17
N PRO A 36 -12.72 0.30 -1.06
CA PRO A 36 -12.07 -0.10 0.19
C PRO A 36 -12.27 0.95 1.30
N ASP A 37 -12.45 0.48 2.54
CA ASP A 37 -12.39 1.34 3.72
C ASP A 37 -10.94 1.77 4.04
N ALA A 38 -9.98 0.92 3.68
CA ALA A 38 -8.58 1.21 3.87
C ALA A 38 -7.65 0.68 2.78
N LEU A 39 -6.54 1.39 2.61
CA LEU A 39 -5.46 1.03 1.71
C LEU A 39 -4.16 0.82 2.50
N ILE A 40 -3.42 -0.23 2.14
CA ILE A 40 -2.03 -0.46 2.54
C ILE A 40 -1.15 -0.26 1.31
N LEU A 41 -0.17 0.63 1.40
CA LEU A 41 0.74 0.89 0.29
C LEU A 41 1.91 -0.09 0.32
N CYS A 42 2.18 -0.75 -0.82
CA CYS A 42 3.31 -1.67 -0.94
C CYS A 42 4.51 -0.99 -1.60
N HIS A 43 5.70 -1.16 -1.02
CA HIS A 43 6.94 -0.61 -1.54
C HIS A 43 8.11 -1.59 -1.44
N GLU A 44 9.12 -1.41 -2.30
CA GLU A 44 10.37 -2.18 -2.29
C GLU A 44 11.52 -1.18 -2.56
N PRO A 45 12.36 -0.83 -1.56
CA PRO A 45 13.24 0.33 -1.62
C PRO A 45 14.39 0.25 -2.61
N THR A 46 14.82 -0.97 -2.98
CA THR A 46 16.00 -1.16 -3.84
C THR A 46 15.66 -1.07 -5.33
N ARG A 47 14.37 -1.01 -5.67
CA ARG A 47 13.90 -0.85 -7.04
C ARG A 47 14.13 0.58 -7.52
N THR A 48 14.81 0.72 -8.65
CA THR A 48 15.12 2.03 -9.25
C THR A 48 14.21 2.41 -10.41
N HIS A 49 13.55 1.43 -11.02
CA HIS A 49 12.68 1.63 -12.18
C HIS A 49 11.45 0.71 -12.15
N MET A 50 10.45 1.04 -12.95
CA MET A 50 9.27 0.20 -13.11
C MET A 50 9.63 -1.14 -13.77
N ARG A 51 8.96 -2.21 -13.34
CA ARG A 51 9.25 -3.57 -13.81
C ARG A 51 9.00 -3.67 -15.32
N GLY A 52 10.04 -4.02 -16.08
CA GLY A 52 9.95 -4.12 -17.55
C GLY A 52 9.97 -2.78 -18.29
N LEU A 53 10.16 -1.66 -17.57
CA LEU A 53 10.21 -0.30 -18.12
C LEU A 53 11.43 0.44 -17.53
N PRO A 54 12.65 0.18 -18.02
CA PRO A 54 13.89 0.69 -17.41
C PRO A 54 14.03 2.22 -17.49
N GLU A 55 13.36 2.88 -18.44
CA GLU A 55 13.39 4.34 -18.57
C GLU A 55 12.37 5.07 -17.67
N TYR A 56 11.54 4.33 -16.93
CA TYR A 56 10.51 4.90 -16.07
C TYR A 56 10.93 4.79 -14.60
N SER A 57 11.21 5.93 -13.98
CA SER A 57 11.49 6.01 -12.54
C SER A 57 10.25 5.66 -11.71
N LEU A 58 10.49 5.26 -10.47
CA LEU A 58 9.42 5.04 -9.52
C LEU A 58 8.85 6.38 -9.02
N PRO A 59 7.52 6.47 -8.80
CA PRO A 59 6.93 7.59 -8.08
C PRO A 59 7.38 7.58 -6.61
N SER A 60 7.29 8.73 -5.94
CA SER A 60 7.40 8.77 -4.48
C SER A 60 6.21 8.08 -3.82
N MET A 61 6.39 7.58 -2.59
CA MET A 61 5.29 6.97 -1.84
C MET A 61 4.15 7.95 -1.55
N GLU A 62 4.46 9.23 -1.37
CA GLU A 62 3.50 10.32 -1.23
C GLU A 62 2.64 10.46 -2.49
N ALA A 63 3.26 10.46 -3.68
CA ALA A 63 2.52 10.55 -4.93
C ALA A 63 1.62 9.32 -5.13
N VAL A 64 2.09 8.13 -4.77
CA VAL A 64 1.26 6.91 -4.79
C VAL A 64 0.09 7.03 -3.82
N ARG A 65 0.34 7.44 -2.57
CA ARG A 65 -0.68 7.66 -1.53
C ARG A 65 -1.75 8.61 -2.02
N ASP A 66 -1.35 9.80 -2.47
CA ASP A 66 -2.28 10.89 -2.77
C ASP A 66 -3.16 10.54 -3.97
N VAL A 67 -2.58 9.93 -5.02
CA VAL A 67 -3.36 9.49 -6.20
C VAL A 67 -4.28 8.32 -5.84
N ALA A 68 -3.78 7.30 -5.13
CA ALA A 68 -4.59 6.15 -4.75
C ALA A 68 -5.76 6.54 -3.85
N LEU A 69 -5.50 7.38 -2.84
CA LEU A 69 -6.52 7.87 -1.91
C LEU A 69 -7.57 8.72 -2.62
N THR A 70 -7.14 9.65 -3.48
CA THR A 70 -8.07 10.49 -4.25
C THR A 70 -9.05 9.64 -5.06
N LEU A 71 -8.55 8.58 -5.72
CA LEU A 71 -9.38 7.69 -6.53
C LEU A 71 -10.27 6.79 -5.67
N ALA A 72 -9.76 6.25 -4.57
CA ALA A 72 -10.56 5.45 -3.65
C ALA A 72 -11.71 6.25 -3.05
N GLN A 73 -11.47 7.53 -2.72
CA GLN A 73 -12.49 8.44 -2.17
C GLN A 73 -13.59 8.84 -3.15
N VAL A 74 -13.40 8.61 -4.46
CA VAL A 74 -14.50 8.71 -5.43
C VAL A 74 -15.55 7.62 -5.18
N ALA A 75 -15.12 6.43 -4.78
CA ALA A 75 -15.99 5.28 -4.55
C ALA A 75 -16.44 5.16 -3.08
N ASN A 76 -15.54 5.44 -2.13
CA ASN A 76 -15.81 5.45 -0.69
C ASN A 76 -15.16 6.69 -0.04
N PRO A 77 -15.92 7.77 0.22
CA PRO A 77 -15.39 9.02 0.76
C PRO A 77 -14.65 8.89 2.11
N ASP A 78 -14.95 7.84 2.88
CA ASP A 78 -14.36 7.61 4.20
C ASP A 78 -13.06 6.77 4.13
N CYS A 79 -12.64 6.34 2.93
CA CYS A 79 -11.43 5.56 2.73
C CYS A 79 -10.19 6.28 3.28
N LYS A 80 -9.29 5.51 3.92
CA LYS A 80 -8.00 6.01 4.46
C LYS A 80 -6.82 5.16 3.99
N VAL A 81 -5.64 5.76 3.87
CA VAL A 81 -4.39 4.99 3.81
C VAL A 81 -3.90 4.77 5.23
N VAL A 82 -3.80 3.53 5.68
CA VAL A 82 -3.59 3.19 7.10
C VAL A 82 -2.18 2.69 7.41
N GLY A 83 -1.42 2.28 6.40
CA GLY A 83 -0.09 1.73 6.62
C GLY A 83 0.67 1.43 5.35
N ILE A 84 1.93 1.07 5.52
CA ILE A 84 2.88 0.83 4.45
C ILE A 84 3.54 -0.53 4.68
N SER A 85 3.41 -1.41 3.70
CA SER A 85 4.10 -2.70 3.66
C SER A 85 5.36 -2.55 2.81
N VAL A 86 6.53 -2.57 3.44
CA VAL A 86 7.82 -2.43 2.75
C VAL A 86 8.50 -3.80 2.67
N ASN A 87 8.85 -4.22 1.47
CA ASN A 87 9.69 -5.40 1.27
C ASN A 87 11.16 -5.00 1.35
N THR A 88 11.84 -5.36 2.44
CA THR A 88 13.27 -5.05 2.68
C THR A 88 14.17 -6.28 2.47
N TYR A 89 13.73 -7.24 1.64
CA TYR A 89 14.45 -8.49 1.40
C TYR A 89 15.91 -8.29 0.97
N HIS A 90 16.21 -7.21 0.24
CA HIS A 90 17.56 -6.88 -0.26
C HIS A 90 18.41 -6.03 0.71
N MET A 91 17.93 -5.78 1.92
CA MET A 91 18.59 -4.93 2.92
C MET A 91 19.07 -5.78 4.11
N SER A 92 20.09 -5.30 4.83
CA SER A 92 20.39 -5.85 6.15
C SER A 92 19.28 -5.50 7.15
N GLU A 93 19.23 -6.19 8.28
CA GLU A 93 18.24 -5.91 9.33
C GLU A 93 18.35 -4.47 9.86
N ALA A 94 19.57 -3.99 10.12
CA ALA A 94 19.79 -2.63 10.60
C ALA A 94 19.39 -1.55 9.57
N GLU A 95 19.64 -1.79 8.27
CA GLU A 95 19.20 -0.90 7.21
C GLU A 95 17.68 -0.92 7.05
N ALA A 96 17.06 -2.10 7.16
CA ALA A 96 15.61 -2.26 7.09
C ALA A 96 14.92 -1.49 8.22
N ASP A 97 15.36 -1.66 9.47
CA ASP A 97 14.78 -0.97 10.62
C ASP A 97 14.95 0.55 10.52
N ALA A 98 16.13 1.03 10.10
CA ALA A 98 16.38 2.45 9.88
C ALA A 98 15.48 3.02 8.77
N TYR A 99 15.31 2.28 7.67
CA TYR A 99 14.45 2.71 6.57
C TYR A 99 12.98 2.74 6.97
N LEU A 100 12.49 1.73 7.68
CA LEU A 100 11.12 1.70 8.18
C LEU A 100 10.87 2.91 9.09
N ALA A 101 11.76 3.20 10.04
CA ALA A 101 11.63 4.36 10.93
C ALA A 101 11.59 5.69 10.16
N GLU A 102 12.44 5.86 9.13
CA GLU A 102 12.42 7.05 8.27
C GLU A 102 11.07 7.19 7.53
N VAL A 103 10.53 6.09 7.02
CA VAL A 103 9.24 6.07 6.31
C VAL A 103 8.10 6.42 7.26
N GLU A 104 8.12 5.92 8.49
CA GLU A 104 7.12 6.26 9.52
C GLU A 104 7.17 7.75 9.88
N GLU A 105 8.36 8.30 10.08
CA GLU A 105 8.54 9.72 10.37
C GLU A 105 8.03 10.59 9.21
N ARG A 106 8.37 10.21 7.98
CA ARG A 106 8.03 10.98 6.77
C ARG A 106 6.54 10.94 6.43
N LEU A 107 5.88 9.80 6.59
CA LEU A 107 4.48 9.62 6.17
C LEU A 107 3.49 9.65 7.33
N GLY A 108 3.95 9.59 8.58
CA GLY A 108 3.09 9.58 9.76
C GLY A 108 2.20 8.34 9.87
N LEU A 109 2.59 7.24 9.20
CA LEU A 109 1.85 5.99 9.12
C LEU A 109 2.76 4.83 9.50
N PRO A 110 2.23 3.75 10.09
CA PRO A 110 3.02 2.56 10.38
C PRO A 110 3.62 1.97 9.09
N ALA A 111 4.93 1.75 9.11
CA ALA A 111 5.69 1.10 8.05
C ALA A 111 6.28 -0.19 8.61
N VAL A 112 5.99 -1.29 7.93
CA VAL A 112 6.30 -2.63 8.42
C VAL A 112 6.88 -3.44 7.27
N ASP A 113 7.87 -4.27 7.56
CA ASP A 113 8.20 -5.41 6.70
C ASP A 113 7.49 -6.66 7.23
N PRO A 114 6.39 -7.11 6.59
CA PRO A 114 5.64 -8.26 7.09
C PRO A 114 6.42 -9.58 7.04
N PHE A 115 7.44 -9.68 6.18
CA PHE A 115 8.28 -10.88 6.10
C PHE A 115 9.27 -10.97 7.27
N ARG A 116 9.70 -9.83 7.82
CA ARG A 116 10.62 -9.79 8.97
C ARG A 116 9.90 -9.69 10.31
N GLN A 117 8.92 -8.80 10.39
CA GLN A 117 8.30 -8.36 11.65
C GLN A 117 6.87 -8.92 11.83
N GLY A 118 6.31 -9.57 10.81
CA GLY A 118 4.90 -9.94 10.76
C GLY A 118 3.99 -8.74 10.48
N ALA A 119 2.69 -8.98 10.31
CA ALA A 119 1.72 -7.96 9.88
C ALA A 119 0.94 -7.30 11.03
N ALA A 120 1.27 -7.58 12.30
CA ALA A 120 0.46 -7.20 13.45
C ALA A 120 0.17 -5.69 13.50
N ARG A 121 1.18 -4.84 13.31
CA ARG A 121 1.02 -3.37 13.34
C ARG A 121 0.13 -2.84 12.21
N LEU A 122 0.09 -3.52 11.06
CA LEU A 122 -0.82 -3.18 9.96
C LEU A 122 -2.26 -3.60 10.29
N ALA A 123 -2.43 -4.77 10.92
CA ALA A 123 -3.74 -5.22 11.40
C ALA A 123 -4.28 -4.28 12.50
N ASP A 124 -3.44 -3.87 13.45
CA ASP A 124 -3.83 -2.91 14.50
C ASP A 124 -4.31 -1.59 13.88
N ALA A 125 -3.60 -1.08 12.86
CA ALA A 125 -3.99 0.14 12.14
C ALA A 125 -5.35 0.00 11.42
N LEU A 126 -5.67 -1.18 10.88
CA LEU A 126 -6.96 -1.48 10.29
C LEU A 126 -8.08 -1.52 11.34
N THR A 127 -7.84 -2.12 12.50
CA THR A 127 -8.85 -2.21 13.57
C THR A 127 -9.17 -0.88 14.25
N ALA A 128 -8.33 0.14 14.05
CA ALA A 128 -8.50 1.48 14.63
C ALA A 128 -9.28 2.47 13.73
N LEU A 129 -9.83 2.00 12.61
CA LEU A 129 -10.49 2.81 11.59
C LEU A 129 -11.74 3.57 12.06
#